data_AF-A0A5K1BD57-F1
#
_entry.id   AF-A0A5K1BD57-F1
#
_cell.length_a   1.000
_cell.length_b   1.000
_cell.length_c   1.000
_cell.angle_alpha   90.00
_cell.angle_beta   90.00
_cell.angle_gamma   90.00
#
_symmetry.space_group_name_H-M   'P 1'
#
loop_
_entity.id
_entity.type
_entity.pdbx_description
1 polymer ?
#
loop_
_entity_poly.entity_id
_entity_poly.type
_entity_poly.pdbx_seq_one_letter_code
_entity_poly.pdbx_strand_id
1 'polypeptide(L)' 'VTEIFNFSQDDLMTEDVFILDCHSNIFVWVGQQVDSKSKMHALDIGE' A
#
# COMPACT_ATOMS: atom_id res chain seq x y z
N VAL A 1 7.02 2.73 -7.41
CA VAL A 1 6.57 3.38 -6.16
C VAL A 1 6.55 4.86 -6.39
N THR A 2 5.44 5.53 -6.09
CA THR A 2 5.25 6.98 -6.25
C THR A 2 4.73 7.51 -4.92
N GLU A 3 5.34 8.58 -4.42
CA GLU A 3 4.93 9.22 -3.17
C GLU A 3 3.69 10.10 -3.36
N ILE A 4 2.77 10.06 -2.39
CA ILE A 4 1.56 10.87 -2.38
C ILE A 4 1.67 11.89 -1.24
N PHE A 5 1.71 13.17 -1.59
CA PHE A 5 1.80 14.26 -0.63
C PHE A 5 0.41 14.69 -0.15
N ASN A 6 0.30 15.04 1.14
CA ASN A 6 -0.96 15.44 1.77
C ASN A 6 -2.08 14.40 1.59
N PHE A 7 -1.73 13.12 1.64
CA PHE A 7 -2.67 12.02 1.44
C PHE A 7 -3.79 12.03 2.48
N SER A 8 -4.92 11.49 2.07
CA SER A 8 -6.12 11.24 2.86
C SER A 8 -6.59 9.80 2.62
N GLN A 9 -7.69 9.42 3.26
CA GLN A 9 -8.26 8.09 3.03
C GLN A 9 -8.81 7.91 1.60
N ASP A 10 -9.25 8.99 0.96
CA ASP A 10 -9.82 8.95 -0.39
C ASP A 10 -8.78 8.59 -1.47
N ASP A 11 -7.50 8.67 -1.14
CA ASP A 11 -6.39 8.29 -2.04
C ASP A 11 -6.13 6.77 -2.06
N LEU A 12 -6.72 6.00 -1.14
CA LEU A 12 -6.53 4.55 -1.03
C LEU A 12 -7.45 3.78 -1.99
N MET A 13 -7.02 3.68 -3.24
CA MET A 13 -7.75 3.00 -4.32
C MET A 13 -7.83 1.48 -4.11
N THR A 14 -9.03 0.90 -4.28
CA THR A 14 -9.25 -0.52 -3.94
C THR A 14 -8.52 -1.50 -4.85
N GLU A 15 -8.04 -1.05 -5.99
CA GLU A 15 -7.29 -1.84 -6.97
C GLU A 15 -5.78 -1.85 -6.71
N ASP A 16 -5.28 -1.02 -5.79
CA ASP A 16 -3.85 -0.76 -5.59
C ASP A 16 -3.30 -1.22 -4.22
N VAL A 17 -1.97 -1.24 -4.11
CA VAL A 17 -1.23 -1.50 -2.86
C VAL A 17 -0.48 -0.24 -2.47
N PHE A 18 -0.58 0.17 -1.21
CA PHE A 18 0.08 1.35 -0.67
C PHE A 18 0.99 0.99 0.50
N ILE A 19 2.06 1.77 0.66
CA ILE A 19 2.95 1.70 1.81
C ILE A 19 2.73 2.97 2.63
N LEU A 20 2.49 2.79 3.92
CA LEU A 20 2.50 3.87 4.89
C LEU A 20 3.74 3.72 5.77
N ASP A 21 4.73 4.58 5.52
CA ASP A 21 5.94 4.68 6.33
C ASP A 21 5.69 5.66 7.49
N CYS A 22 5.70 5.14 8.72
CA CYS A 22 5.56 5.91 9.97
C CYS A 22 6.90 6.06 10.71
N HIS A 23 8.04 5.87 10.04
CA HIS A 23 9.41 5.78 10.55
C HIS A 23 9.69 4.62 11.53
N SER A 24 8.85 4.44 12.54
CA SER A 24 8.98 3.37 13.54
C SER A 24 8.37 2.05 13.06
N ASN A 25 7.40 2.14 12.16
CA ASN A 25 6.69 1.01 11.60
C ASN A 25 6.35 1.30 10.14
N ILE A 26 6.35 0.25 9.33
CA ILE A 26 5.87 0.28 7.96
C ILE A 26 4.59 -0.55 7.92
N PHE A 27 3.53 0.02 7.34
CA PHE A 27 2.28 -0.68 7.09
C PHE A 27 2.06 -0.82 5.60
N VAL A 28 1.64 -2.02 5.19
CA VAL A 28 1.21 -2.28 3.82
C VAL A 28 -0.30 -2.33 3.78
N TRP A 29 -0.91 -1.39 3.08
CA TRP A 29 -2.34 -1.43 2.78
C TRP A 29 -2.56 -2.15 1.47
N VAL A 30 -3.47 -3.13 1.48
CA VAL A 30 -3.77 -3.98 0.31
C VAL A 30 -5.22 -3.77 -0.07
N GLY A 31 -5.45 -3.17 -1.24
CA GLY A 31 -6.79 -2.94 -1.75
C GLY A 31 -7.58 -4.24 -1.95
N GLN A 32 -8.90 -4.15 -1.74
CA GLN A 32 -9.78 -5.32 -1.83
C GLN A 32 -9.75 -5.98 -3.22
N GLN A 33 -9.62 -5.17 -4.27
CA GLN A 33 -9.64 -5.58 -5.68
C GLN A 33 -8.25 -5.81 -6.28
N VAL A 34 -7.18 -5.67 -5.48
CA VAL A 34 -5.82 -6.04 -5.91
C VAL A 34 -5.78 -7.50 -6.37
N ASP A 35 -5.08 -7.75 -7.47
CA ASP A 35 -4.92 -9.09 -8.02
C ASP A 35 -4.21 -10.03 -7.05
N SER A 36 -4.58 -11.32 -7.08
CA SER A 36 -4.07 -12.29 -6.10
C SER A 36 -2.55 -12.47 -6.14
N LYS A 37 -1.92 -12.19 -7.27
CA LYS A 37 -0.47 -12.29 -7.42
C LYS A 37 0.21 -11.10 -6.73
N SER A 38 -0.26 -9.88 -6.94
CA SER A 38 0.25 -8.70 -6.22
C SER A 38 -0.02 -8.78 -4.72
N LYS A 39 -1.16 -9.34 -4.29
CA LYS A 39 -1.44 -9.59 -2.86
C LYS A 39 -0.38 -10.48 -2.20
N MET A 40 0.09 -11.51 -2.91
CA MET A 40 1.08 -12.45 -2.37
C MET A 40 2.45 -11.79 -2.18
N HIS A 41 2.78 -10.81 -3.02
CA HIS A 41 4.06 -10.10 -2.99
C HIS A 41 4.01 -8.79 -2.20
N ALA A 42 2.83 -8.38 -1.69
CA ALA A 42 2.64 -7.08 -1.05
C ALA A 42 3.51 -6.90 0.20
N LEU A 43 3.76 -7.98 0.95
CA LEU A 43 4.58 -7.95 2.16
C LEU A 43 6.08 -7.85 1.85
N ASP A 44 6.53 -8.35 0.69
CA ASP A 44 7.93 -8.24 0.25
C ASP A 44 8.33 -6.79 -0.03
N ILE A 45 7.36 -5.90 -0.21
CA ILE A 45 7.59 -4.48 -0.52
C ILE A 45 8.02 -3.70 0.74
N GLY A 46 7.73 -4.23 1.93
CA GLY A 46 8.05 -3.60 3.22
C GLY A 46 9.33 -4.09 3.89
N GLU A 47 10.07 -5.03 3.29
CA GLU A 47 11.39 -5.50 3.75
C GLU A 47 12.54 -4.53 3.43
#